data_AF-B0K316-F1
#
_entry.id   AF-B0K316-F1
#
_cell.length_a   1.000
_cell.length_b   1.000
_cell.length_c   1.000
_cell.angle_alpha   90.00
_cell.angle_beta   90.00
_cell.angle_gamma   90.00
#
_symmetry.space_group_name_H-M   'P 1'
#
loop_
_entity.id
_entity.type
_entity.pdbx_description
1 polymer ?
#
loop_
_entity_poly.entity_id
_entity_poly.type
_entity_poly.pdbx_seq_one_letter_code
_entity_poly.pdbx_strand_id
1 'polypeptide(L)'
;MRIYTRVGDKGETSLIGGRKVEKCDQRVETYGTVDEAISAISLARSCVKREQVRGYLQKIEEDLFILNSELATLEPEKLEVRLTQEEVKWVEKKIDEITENIKLPRDFILPGPYLSSSSLHLARTVVRRAEREAVKLKRSQNIREEILMYLNRLSDFLYCCALFEETEEIIKQAVTEISKSVKEKVSNEMKEEKILFKIVKDIIQKAQEKAEEIRKPMCIAVVDEYGYLIAFERMEGALLGSIELAINKAKTAVLLKMETSELHELAQPSGELYGINNASSLNFVTFGGGIPLRWGGRLIGGIGVSGGSVEEDIAVATSCVKEMEHILEILYK
;
A
#
# COMPACT_ATOMS: atom_id res chain seq x y z
N MET A 1 -36.46 -16.46 34.55
CA MET A 1 -36.16 -15.65 35.75
C MET A 1 -36.57 -14.20 35.44
N ARG A 2 -37.35 -13.52 36.30
CA ARG A 2 -37.69 -12.10 36.07
C ARG A 2 -36.52 -11.23 36.54
N ILE A 3 -36.09 -10.29 35.70
CA ILE A 3 -34.93 -9.41 35.98
C ILE A 3 -35.31 -8.29 36.96
N TYR A 4 -36.53 -7.74 36.91
CA TYR A 4 -36.98 -6.69 37.81
C TYR A 4 -37.71 -7.25 39.05
N THR A 5 -37.38 -6.73 40.24
CA THR A 5 -37.95 -7.17 41.54
C THR A 5 -38.79 -6.10 42.25
N ARG A 6 -38.75 -4.84 41.79
CA ARG A 6 -39.38 -3.65 42.41
C ARG A 6 -38.89 -3.29 43.82
N VAL A 7 -37.95 -4.06 44.40
CA VAL A 7 -37.42 -3.82 45.76
C VAL A 7 -36.67 -2.49 45.85
N GLY A 8 -36.03 -2.07 44.76
CA GLY A 8 -35.25 -0.83 44.71
C GLY A 8 -36.02 0.42 44.26
N ASP A 9 -37.34 0.36 44.14
CA ASP A 9 -38.18 1.49 43.65
C ASP A 9 -38.19 2.67 44.64
N LYS A 10 -37.88 2.40 45.91
CA LYS A 10 -37.77 3.43 46.97
C LYS A 10 -36.39 4.09 47.05
N GLY A 11 -35.49 3.81 46.10
CA GLY A 11 -34.15 4.38 46.07
C GLY A 11 -33.08 3.61 46.86
N GLU A 12 -33.42 2.45 47.42
CA GLU A 12 -32.49 1.56 48.14
C GLU A 12 -31.98 0.41 47.26
N THR A 13 -30.84 -0.16 47.63
CA THR A 13 -30.29 -1.39 47.04
C THR A 13 -29.62 -2.26 48.12
N SER A 14 -29.43 -3.54 47.85
CA SER A 14 -28.72 -4.45 48.75
C SER A 14 -27.28 -4.67 48.28
N LEU A 15 -26.32 -4.49 49.19
CA LEU A 15 -24.93 -4.89 48.99
C LEU A 15 -24.77 -6.41 49.08
N ILE A 16 -23.63 -6.92 48.61
CA ILE A 16 -23.25 -8.31 48.83
C ILE A 16 -23.03 -8.50 50.34
N GLY A 17 -23.80 -9.41 50.95
CA GLY A 17 -23.93 -9.57 52.40
C GLY A 17 -25.26 -9.09 52.98
N GLY A 18 -26.17 -8.54 52.16
CA GLY A 18 -27.58 -8.33 52.50
C GLY A 18 -27.93 -7.01 53.20
N ARG A 19 -26.93 -6.17 53.52
CA ARG A 19 -27.17 -4.82 54.04
C ARG A 19 -27.80 -3.94 52.96
N LYS A 20 -28.87 -3.23 53.32
CA LYS A 20 -29.47 -2.21 52.46
C LYS A 20 -28.78 -0.86 52.63
N VAL A 21 -28.58 -0.17 51.52
CA VAL A 21 -28.02 1.19 51.43
C VAL A 21 -28.81 1.99 50.40
N GLU A 22 -28.73 3.32 50.47
CA GLU A 22 -29.28 4.18 49.43
C GLU A 22 -28.47 4.01 48.12
N LYS A 23 -29.13 4.15 46.97
CA LYS A 23 -28.47 4.04 45.65
C LYS A 23 -27.43 5.14 45.40
N CYS A 24 -27.52 6.26 46.12
CA CYS A 24 -26.53 7.33 46.09
C CYS A 24 -25.44 7.18 47.17
N ASP A 25 -25.39 6.07 47.90
CA ASP A 25 -24.29 5.78 48.81
C ASP A 25 -22.96 5.75 48.04
N GLN A 26 -21.90 6.32 48.63
CA GLN A 26 -20.61 6.43 47.97
C GLN A 26 -20.06 5.08 47.50
N ARG A 27 -20.34 3.97 48.21
CA ARG A 27 -19.91 2.64 47.79
C ARG A 27 -20.63 2.21 46.51
N VAL A 28 -21.93 2.50 46.40
CA VAL A 28 -22.75 2.22 45.21
C VAL A 28 -22.26 3.02 44.01
N GLU A 29 -21.98 4.30 44.21
CA GLU A 29 -21.41 5.16 43.17
C GLU A 29 -20.05 4.63 42.69
N THR A 30 -19.19 4.18 43.62
CA THR A 30 -17.86 3.67 43.28
C THR A 30 -17.94 2.39 42.42
N TYR A 31 -18.64 1.35 42.88
CA TYR A 31 -18.73 0.10 42.12
C TYR A 31 -19.57 0.27 40.85
N GLY A 32 -20.57 1.16 40.85
CA GLY A 32 -21.32 1.52 39.64
C GLY A 32 -20.44 2.21 38.60
N THR A 33 -19.52 3.08 39.02
CA THR A 33 -18.55 3.71 38.12
C THR A 33 -17.52 2.71 37.58
N VAL A 34 -17.15 1.70 38.37
CA VAL A 34 -16.29 0.59 37.89
C VAL A 34 -17.04 -0.24 36.84
N ASP A 35 -18.32 -0.53 37.04
CA ASP A 35 -19.16 -1.22 36.04
C ASP A 35 -19.28 -0.44 34.72
N GLU A 36 -19.38 0.89 34.81
CA GLU A 36 -19.33 1.76 33.64
C GLU A 36 -17.95 1.70 32.96
N ALA A 37 -16.85 1.63 33.73
CA ALA A 37 -15.51 1.47 33.19
C ALA A 37 -15.36 0.13 32.44
N ILE A 38 -15.89 -0.97 32.97
CA ILE A 38 -15.93 -2.28 32.31
C ILE A 38 -16.67 -2.16 30.97
N SER A 39 -17.86 -1.55 30.99
CA SER A 39 -18.67 -1.35 29.77
C SER A 39 -17.94 -0.51 28.72
N ALA A 40 -17.24 0.55 29.13
CA ALA A 40 -16.43 1.37 28.23
C ALA A 40 -15.22 0.60 27.66
N ILE A 41 -14.58 -0.25 28.48
CA ILE A 41 -13.49 -1.13 28.03
C ILE A 41 -14.00 -2.17 27.05
N SER A 42 -15.19 -2.75 27.25
CA SER A 42 -15.81 -3.68 26.30
C SER A 42 -16.13 -3.04 24.97
N LEU A 43 -16.59 -1.79 24.97
CA LEU A 43 -16.74 -1.02 23.74
C LEU A 43 -15.38 -0.86 23.05
N ALA A 44 -14.35 -0.42 23.79
CA ALA A 44 -13.00 -0.28 23.23
C ALA A 44 -12.47 -1.60 22.66
N ARG A 45 -12.66 -2.71 23.36
CA ARG A 45 -12.26 -4.07 22.95
C ARG A 45 -12.92 -4.51 21.63
N SER A 46 -14.15 -4.05 21.37
CA SER A 46 -14.84 -4.28 20.09
C SER A 46 -14.28 -3.44 18.93
N CYS A 47 -13.64 -2.30 19.24
CA CYS A 47 -13.11 -1.37 18.25
C CYS A 47 -11.63 -1.62 17.89
N VAL A 48 -10.83 -2.13 18.83
CA VAL A 48 -9.41 -2.40 18.61
C VAL A 48 -9.18 -3.46 17.54
N LYS A 49 -8.08 -3.30 16.79
CA LYS A 49 -7.72 -4.15 15.66
C LYS A 49 -6.73 -5.24 16.07
N ARG A 50 -5.80 -4.95 16.99
CA ARG A 50 -4.80 -5.94 17.43
C ARG A 50 -5.43 -6.98 18.35
N GLU A 51 -5.25 -8.25 17.98
CA GLU A 51 -5.71 -9.37 18.80
C GLU A 51 -5.00 -9.40 20.17
N GLN A 52 -3.73 -9.01 20.19
CA GLN A 52 -2.95 -8.87 21.41
C GLN A 52 -3.61 -7.87 22.39
N VAL A 53 -3.99 -6.69 21.92
CA VAL A 53 -4.66 -5.67 22.74
C VAL A 53 -6.04 -6.16 23.17
N ARG A 54 -6.79 -6.82 22.26
CA ARG A 54 -8.10 -7.41 22.57
C ARG A 54 -8.02 -8.42 23.73
N GLY A 55 -7.03 -9.30 23.70
CA GLY A 55 -6.77 -10.26 24.77
C GLY A 55 -6.41 -9.60 26.09
N TYR A 56 -5.63 -8.52 26.06
CA TYR A 56 -5.33 -7.76 27.27
C TYR A 56 -6.56 -7.11 27.88
N LEU A 57 -7.39 -6.44 27.05
CA LEU A 57 -8.61 -5.79 27.53
C LEU A 57 -9.60 -6.81 28.12
N GLN A 58 -9.70 -8.01 27.56
CA GLN A 58 -10.54 -9.07 28.12
C GLN A 58 -10.08 -9.46 29.54
N LYS A 59 -8.78 -9.66 29.76
CA LYS A 59 -8.25 -9.93 31.11
C LYS A 59 -8.55 -8.77 32.07
N ILE A 60 -8.41 -7.53 31.62
CA ILE A 60 -8.75 -6.35 32.44
C ILE A 60 -10.24 -6.33 32.81
N GLU A 61 -11.15 -6.70 31.91
CA GLU A 61 -12.58 -6.82 32.21
C GLU A 61 -12.84 -7.83 33.33
N GLU A 62 -12.16 -8.98 33.29
CA GLU A 62 -12.23 -10.04 34.32
C GLU A 62 -11.67 -9.54 35.66
N ASP A 63 -10.51 -8.89 35.66
CA ASP A 63 -9.90 -8.29 36.86
C ASP A 63 -10.82 -7.22 37.48
N LEU A 64 -11.40 -6.35 36.65
CA LEU A 64 -12.32 -5.30 37.09
C LEU A 64 -13.62 -5.88 37.62
N PHE A 65 -14.12 -6.99 37.06
CA PHE A 65 -15.29 -7.68 37.58
C PHE A 65 -15.04 -8.23 39.00
N ILE A 66 -13.85 -8.80 39.25
CA ILE A 66 -13.42 -9.23 40.58
C ILE A 66 -13.33 -8.02 41.52
N LEU A 67 -12.65 -6.95 41.11
CA LEU A 67 -12.53 -5.71 41.88
C LEU A 67 -13.92 -5.11 42.20
N ASN A 68 -14.86 -5.17 41.26
CA ASN A 68 -16.22 -4.67 41.44
C ASN A 68 -16.99 -5.48 42.49
N SER A 69 -16.83 -6.81 42.46
CA SER A 69 -17.41 -7.71 43.47
C SER A 69 -16.88 -7.41 44.88
N GLU A 70 -15.61 -7.05 44.98
CA GLU A 70 -14.98 -6.68 46.24
C GLU A 70 -15.54 -5.36 46.78
N LEU A 71 -15.67 -4.34 45.93
CA LEU A 71 -16.25 -3.05 46.31
C LEU A 71 -17.72 -3.15 46.72
N ALA A 72 -18.47 -4.07 46.10
CA ALA A 72 -19.87 -4.33 46.44
C ALA A 72 -20.05 -5.12 47.75
N THR A 73 -18.98 -5.65 48.35
CA THR A 73 -19.00 -6.49 49.55
C THR A 73 -18.53 -5.72 50.79
N LEU A 74 -19.23 -5.88 51.92
CA LEU A 74 -18.88 -5.22 53.18
C LEU A 74 -17.71 -5.89 53.93
N GLU A 75 -17.65 -7.21 53.86
CA GLU A 75 -16.59 -8.05 54.45
C GLU A 75 -15.82 -8.74 53.32
N PRO A 76 -15.04 -7.99 52.52
CA PRO A 76 -14.37 -8.52 51.35
C PRO A 76 -13.37 -9.62 51.68
N GLU A 77 -12.93 -9.75 52.94
CA GLU A 77 -12.02 -10.80 53.40
C GLU A 77 -12.62 -12.21 53.26
N LYS A 78 -13.95 -12.32 53.17
CA LYS A 78 -14.67 -13.58 52.99
C LYS A 78 -14.79 -14.01 51.53
N LEU A 79 -14.38 -13.17 50.57
CA LEU A 79 -14.40 -13.53 49.16
C LEU A 79 -13.25 -14.50 48.84
N GLU A 80 -13.56 -15.56 48.09
CA GLU A 80 -12.58 -16.57 47.65
C GLU A 80 -11.55 -15.99 46.68
N VAL A 81 -11.99 -15.08 45.81
CA VAL A 81 -11.16 -14.45 44.77
C VAL A 81 -11.19 -12.94 44.96
N ARG A 82 -10.01 -12.34 44.96
CA ARG A 82 -9.79 -10.91 45.07
C ARG A 82 -8.62 -10.48 44.20
N LEU A 83 -8.61 -9.21 43.82
CA LEU A 83 -7.49 -8.62 43.12
C LEU A 83 -6.22 -8.71 43.99
N THR A 84 -5.10 -9.12 43.43
CA THR A 84 -3.83 -9.23 44.13
C THR A 84 -2.81 -8.25 43.56
N GLN A 85 -1.64 -8.17 44.20
CA GLN A 85 -0.52 -7.39 43.68
C GLN A 85 0.02 -7.94 42.34
N GLU A 86 -0.22 -9.21 42.03
CA GLU A 86 0.22 -9.79 40.76
C GLU A 86 -0.55 -9.21 39.57
N GLU A 87 -1.82 -8.87 39.73
CA GLU A 87 -2.58 -8.16 38.69
C GLU A 87 -2.04 -6.75 38.46
N VAL A 88 -1.64 -6.03 39.52
CA VAL A 88 -1.01 -4.70 39.37
C VAL A 88 0.30 -4.79 38.60
N LYS A 89 1.19 -5.71 39.00
CA LYS A 89 2.46 -5.96 38.31
C LYS A 89 2.25 -6.39 36.87
N TRP A 90 1.20 -7.16 36.60
CA TRP A 90 0.86 -7.55 35.24
C TRP A 90 0.54 -6.33 34.37
N VAL A 91 -0.24 -5.37 34.87
CA VAL A 91 -0.53 -4.12 34.15
C VAL A 91 0.75 -3.32 33.88
N GLU A 92 1.62 -3.16 34.89
CA GLU A 92 2.90 -2.47 34.74
C GLU A 92 3.78 -3.12 33.67
N LYS A 93 3.92 -4.46 33.72
CA LYS A 93 4.66 -5.20 32.69
C LYS A 93 4.10 -5.00 31.30
N LYS A 94 2.77 -4.94 31.14
CA LYS A 94 2.15 -4.70 29.82
C LYS A 94 2.29 -3.27 29.34
N ILE A 95 2.35 -2.29 30.25
CA ILE A 95 2.75 -0.92 29.89
C ILE A 95 4.16 -0.96 29.31
N ASP A 96 5.12 -1.57 30.02
CA ASP A 96 6.51 -1.64 29.56
C ASP A 96 6.63 -2.28 28.18
N GLU A 97 6.04 -3.48 27.98
CA GLU A 97 6.03 -4.20 26.70
C GLU A 97 5.44 -3.36 25.54
N ILE A 98 4.36 -2.61 25.78
CA ILE A 98 3.75 -1.74 24.76
C ILE A 98 4.67 -0.56 24.46
N THR A 99 5.23 0.07 25.50
CA THR A 99 6.07 1.27 25.36
C THR A 99 7.39 1.02 24.62
N GLU A 100 7.90 -0.22 24.60
CA GLU A 100 9.04 -0.60 23.76
C GLU A 100 8.76 -0.42 22.26
N ASN A 101 7.49 -0.51 21.86
CA ASN A 101 7.07 -0.52 20.46
C ASN A 101 6.42 0.80 20.03
N ILE A 102 6.32 1.80 20.90
CA ILE A 102 5.76 3.12 20.60
C ILE A 102 6.68 4.24 21.04
N LYS A 103 6.65 5.35 20.31
CA LYS A 103 7.32 6.57 20.73
C LYS A 103 6.35 7.39 21.56
N LEU A 104 6.60 7.49 22.87
CA LEU A 104 5.79 8.32 23.74
C LEU A 104 5.94 9.81 23.38
N PRO A 105 4.83 10.55 23.21
CA PRO A 105 4.86 11.98 22.96
C PRO A 105 5.34 12.72 24.21
N ARG A 106 6.05 13.84 24.00
CA ARG A 106 6.53 14.71 25.10
C ARG A 106 5.48 15.71 25.56
N ASP A 107 4.52 16.01 24.70
CA ASP A 107 3.44 16.97 24.92
C ASP A 107 2.09 16.25 25.07
N PHE A 108 1.09 16.96 25.57
CA PHE A 108 -0.27 16.45 25.60
C PHE A 108 -0.78 16.19 24.19
N ILE A 109 -1.37 15.01 24.00
CA ILE A 109 -2.01 14.62 22.74
C ILE A 109 -3.53 14.78 22.84
N LEU A 110 -4.14 15.09 21.69
CA LEU A 110 -5.58 14.99 21.53
C LEU A 110 -5.97 13.50 21.38
N PRO A 111 -7.05 13.05 22.03
CA PRO A 111 -7.56 11.70 21.83
C PRO A 111 -8.01 11.44 20.39
N GLY A 112 -7.56 10.34 19.78
CA GLY A 112 -7.95 9.95 18.42
C GLY A 112 -6.79 10.12 17.42
N PRO A 113 -7.02 10.01 16.10
CA PRO A 113 -8.30 10.22 15.39
C PRO A 113 -9.09 8.94 15.10
N TYR A 114 -8.58 7.77 15.44
CA TYR A 114 -9.19 6.50 15.04
C TYR A 114 -10.22 6.03 16.08
N LEU A 115 -11.21 5.26 15.64
CA LEU A 115 -12.25 4.72 16.52
C LEU A 115 -11.64 3.82 17.61
N SER A 116 -10.61 3.03 17.27
CA SER A 116 -9.88 2.15 18.20
C SER A 116 -9.20 2.96 19.31
N SER A 117 -8.43 3.99 18.98
CA SER A 117 -7.73 4.80 19.98
C SER A 117 -8.65 5.75 20.75
N SER A 118 -9.65 6.32 20.09
CA SER A 118 -10.64 7.22 20.73
C SER A 118 -11.47 6.50 21.79
N SER A 119 -11.91 5.27 21.49
CA SER A 119 -12.67 4.45 22.46
C SER A 119 -11.81 4.05 23.67
N LEU A 120 -10.53 3.74 23.47
CA LEU A 120 -9.57 3.50 24.56
C LEU A 120 -9.36 4.75 25.43
N HIS A 121 -9.25 5.93 24.83
CA HIS A 121 -9.16 7.18 25.58
C HIS A 121 -10.45 7.50 26.35
N LEU A 122 -11.63 7.20 25.80
CA LEU A 122 -12.88 7.31 26.53
C LEU A 122 -12.86 6.40 27.76
N ALA A 123 -12.58 5.10 27.57
CA ALA A 123 -12.46 4.14 28.66
C ALA A 123 -11.48 4.60 29.73
N ARG A 124 -10.31 5.13 29.34
CA ARG A 124 -9.33 5.71 30.25
C ARG A 124 -9.92 6.81 31.12
N THR A 125 -10.71 7.73 30.57
CA THR A 125 -11.33 8.80 31.36
C THR A 125 -12.37 8.29 32.36
N VAL A 126 -13.09 7.22 32.01
CA VAL A 126 -14.04 6.54 32.90
C VAL A 126 -13.30 5.81 34.03
N VAL A 127 -12.20 5.11 33.73
CA VAL A 127 -11.33 4.50 34.75
C VAL A 127 -10.80 5.56 35.72
N ARG A 128 -10.34 6.72 35.22
CA ARG A 128 -9.91 7.83 36.09
C ARG A 128 -11.06 8.39 36.93
N ARG A 129 -12.30 8.30 36.46
CA ARG A 129 -13.48 8.66 37.27
C ARG A 129 -13.72 7.61 38.35
N ALA A 130 -13.65 6.33 38.03
CA ALA A 130 -13.73 5.23 39.00
C ALA A 130 -12.66 5.37 40.10
N GLU A 131 -11.42 5.70 39.72
CA GLU A 131 -10.33 5.98 40.65
C GLU A 131 -10.69 7.09 41.64
N ARG A 132 -11.25 8.22 41.16
CA ARG A 132 -11.67 9.32 42.05
C ARG A 132 -12.79 8.90 43.00
N GLU A 133 -13.77 8.14 42.53
CA GLU A 133 -14.83 7.62 43.41
C GLU A 133 -14.28 6.62 44.43
N ALA A 134 -13.30 5.79 44.06
CA ALA A 134 -12.64 4.88 45.01
C ALA A 134 -11.82 5.66 46.06
N VAL A 135 -11.14 6.74 45.67
CA VAL A 135 -10.44 7.63 46.60
C VAL A 135 -11.41 8.30 47.57
N LYS A 136 -12.58 8.74 47.11
CA LYS A 136 -13.63 9.30 47.99
C LYS A 136 -14.12 8.24 48.99
N LEU A 137 -14.38 7.02 48.52
CA LEU A 137 -14.80 5.92 49.37
C LEU A 137 -13.75 5.60 50.44
N LYS A 138 -12.45 5.58 50.09
CA LYS A 138 -11.34 5.34 51.04
C LYS A 138 -11.33 6.33 52.22
N ARG A 139 -11.86 7.54 52.05
CA ARG A 139 -11.90 8.55 53.13
C ARG A 139 -12.91 8.22 54.22
N SER A 140 -13.99 7.52 53.88
CA SER A 140 -15.09 7.22 54.81
C SER A 140 -15.18 5.74 55.19
N GLN A 141 -14.63 4.85 54.36
CA GLN A 141 -14.68 3.40 54.55
C GLN A 141 -13.33 2.79 54.20
N ASN A 142 -12.99 1.67 54.86
CA ASN A 142 -11.75 0.96 54.58
C ASN A 142 -11.86 0.22 53.23
N ILE A 143 -10.94 0.49 52.31
CA ILE A 143 -10.76 -0.26 51.07
C ILE A 143 -9.27 -0.58 50.89
N ARG A 144 -8.97 -1.70 50.22
CA ARG A 144 -7.61 -2.15 49.96
C ARG A 144 -6.86 -1.20 49.03
N GLU A 145 -5.55 -1.08 49.23
CA GLU A 145 -4.72 -0.15 48.45
C GLU A 145 -4.48 -0.63 47.02
N GLU A 146 -4.49 -1.95 46.83
CA GLU A 146 -4.36 -2.62 45.55
C GLU A 146 -5.43 -2.18 44.55
N ILE A 147 -6.65 -1.86 45.02
CA ILE A 147 -7.73 -1.33 44.19
C ILE A 147 -7.33 0.03 43.59
N LEU A 148 -6.78 0.92 44.42
CA LEU A 148 -6.36 2.26 43.96
C LEU A 148 -5.15 2.17 43.04
N MET A 149 -4.17 1.33 43.39
CA MET A 149 -2.98 1.09 42.56
C MET A 149 -3.37 0.56 41.18
N TYR A 150 -4.28 -0.43 41.14
CA TYR A 150 -4.73 -1.02 39.90
C TYR A 150 -5.48 -0.02 39.01
N LEU A 151 -6.45 0.72 39.54
CA LEU A 151 -7.19 1.73 38.77
C LEU A 151 -6.27 2.85 38.24
N ASN A 152 -5.29 3.27 39.05
CA ASN A 152 -4.30 4.26 38.64
C ASN A 152 -3.48 3.76 37.43
N ARG A 153 -2.87 2.58 37.54
CA ARG A 153 -2.06 1.96 36.48
C ARG A 153 -2.88 1.60 35.26
N LEU A 154 -4.13 1.18 35.43
CA LEU A 154 -5.01 0.87 34.32
C LEU A 154 -5.26 2.09 33.43
N SER A 155 -5.34 3.29 34.01
CA SER A 155 -5.50 4.50 33.20
C SER A 155 -4.28 4.79 32.31
N ASP A 156 -3.06 4.48 32.79
CA ASP A 156 -1.83 4.60 32.00
C ASP A 156 -1.74 3.49 30.94
N PHE A 157 -2.14 2.27 31.29
CA PHE A 157 -2.22 1.15 30.35
C PHE A 157 -3.16 1.44 29.17
N LEU A 158 -4.37 1.94 29.44
CA LEU A 158 -5.32 2.30 28.38
C LEU A 158 -4.79 3.44 27.49
N TYR A 159 -4.01 4.38 28.06
CA TYR A 159 -3.32 5.40 27.28
C TYR A 159 -2.27 4.79 26.33
N CYS A 160 -1.45 3.87 26.83
CA CYS A 160 -0.44 3.19 26.02
C CYS A 160 -1.07 2.35 24.90
N CYS A 161 -2.14 1.61 25.21
CA CYS A 161 -2.91 0.87 24.20
C CYS A 161 -3.45 1.79 23.09
N ALA A 162 -3.94 2.99 23.45
CA ALA A 162 -4.47 3.93 22.46
C ALA A 162 -3.39 4.36 21.45
N LEU A 163 -2.20 4.72 21.95
CA LEU A 163 -1.04 5.07 21.11
C LEU A 163 -0.54 3.89 20.27
N PHE A 164 -0.58 2.68 20.83
CA PHE A 164 -0.15 1.48 20.15
C PHE A 164 -1.05 1.17 18.95
N GLU A 165 -2.37 1.26 19.12
CA GLU A 165 -3.35 1.10 18.03
C GLU A 165 -3.17 2.18 16.94
N GLU A 166 -2.93 3.44 17.32
CA GLU A 166 -2.67 4.53 16.38
C GLU A 166 -1.47 4.26 15.47
N THR A 167 -0.40 3.69 16.03
CA THR A 167 0.81 3.37 15.27
C THR A 167 0.51 2.38 14.12
N GLU A 168 -0.39 1.42 14.32
CA GLU A 168 -0.78 0.48 13.25
C GLU A 168 -1.50 1.19 12.10
N GLU A 169 -2.46 2.05 12.44
CA GLU A 169 -3.30 2.73 11.47
C GLU A 169 -2.46 3.71 10.63
N ILE A 170 -1.53 4.43 11.26
CA ILE A 170 -0.59 5.30 10.55
C ILE A 170 0.28 4.50 9.56
N ILE A 171 0.81 3.35 9.98
CA ILE A 171 1.62 2.48 9.10
C ILE A 171 0.77 1.99 7.91
N LYS A 172 -0.46 1.54 8.16
CA LYS A 172 -1.36 1.08 7.09
C LYS A 172 -1.66 2.18 6.08
N GLN A 173 -1.93 3.40 6.55
CA GLN A 173 -2.18 4.55 5.69
C GLN A 173 -0.96 4.87 4.82
N ALA A 174 0.23 4.97 5.42
CA ALA A 174 1.47 5.22 4.69
C ALA A 174 1.76 4.15 3.62
N VAL A 175 1.60 2.86 3.95
CA VAL A 175 1.80 1.75 2.99
C VAL A 175 0.80 1.84 1.83
N THR A 176 -0.45 2.23 2.11
CA THR A 176 -1.50 2.38 1.08
C THR A 176 -1.17 3.53 0.13
N GLU A 177 -0.73 4.67 0.66
CA GLU A 177 -0.32 5.83 -0.13
C GLU A 177 0.90 5.53 -1.01
N ILE A 178 1.92 4.86 -0.44
CA ILE A 178 3.09 4.41 -1.19
C ILE A 178 2.66 3.45 -2.31
N SER A 179 1.82 2.47 -2.01
CA SER A 179 1.31 1.52 -3.01
C SER A 179 0.54 2.21 -4.14
N LYS A 180 -0.23 3.26 -3.82
CA LYS A 180 -0.98 4.04 -4.81
C LYS A 180 -0.04 4.84 -5.71
N SER A 181 0.92 5.55 -5.13
CA SER A 181 1.91 6.34 -5.89
C SER A 181 2.81 5.48 -6.79
N VAL A 182 3.16 4.26 -6.35
CA VAL A 182 3.87 3.28 -7.18
C VAL A 182 3.00 2.83 -8.36
N LYS A 183 1.73 2.49 -8.13
CA LYS A 183 0.80 2.09 -9.20
C LYS A 183 0.58 3.19 -10.23
N GLU A 184 0.46 4.45 -9.79
CA GLU A 184 0.30 5.59 -10.70
C GLU A 184 1.54 5.78 -11.60
N LYS A 185 2.74 5.68 -11.04
CA LYS A 185 4.00 5.74 -11.83
C LYS A 185 4.09 4.61 -12.86
N VAL A 186 3.83 3.37 -12.45
CA VAL A 186 3.86 2.19 -13.35
C VAL A 186 2.80 2.30 -14.46
N SER A 187 1.61 2.84 -14.16
CA SER A 187 0.54 2.98 -15.15
C SER A 187 0.83 4.02 -16.25
N ASN A 188 1.62 5.04 -15.93
CA ASN A 188 2.05 6.04 -16.92
C ASN A 188 3.18 5.50 -17.81
N GLU A 189 4.12 4.73 -17.28
CA GLU A 189 5.16 4.07 -18.08
C GLU A 189 4.58 3.03 -19.05
N MET A 190 3.58 2.23 -18.61
CA MET A 190 2.93 1.22 -19.47
C MET A 190 2.07 1.80 -20.60
N LYS A 191 1.64 3.07 -20.53
CA LYS A 191 0.90 3.74 -21.63
C LYS A 191 1.81 4.10 -22.81
N GLU A 192 3.10 4.34 -22.54
CA GLU A 192 4.10 4.67 -23.57
C GLU A 192 4.67 3.41 -24.24
N GLU A 193 4.74 2.27 -23.54
CA GLU A 193 5.35 1.01 -24.01
C GLU A 193 4.57 0.28 -25.13
N LYS A 194 3.42 0.79 -25.57
CA LYS A 194 2.62 0.19 -26.66
C LYS A 194 2.41 1.10 -27.87
N ILE A 195 3.17 2.19 -27.97
CA ILE A 195 3.01 3.15 -29.08
C ILE A 195 3.23 2.47 -30.43
N LEU A 196 4.35 1.77 -30.61
CA LEU A 196 4.67 1.11 -31.89
C LEU A 196 3.63 0.03 -32.26
N PHE A 197 3.21 -0.80 -31.30
CA PHE A 197 2.20 -1.84 -31.54
C PHE A 197 0.84 -1.29 -32.00
N LYS A 198 0.49 -0.05 -31.62
CA LYS A 198 -0.77 0.58 -32.06
C LYS A 198 -0.74 1.01 -33.52
N ILE A 199 0.43 1.41 -34.02
CA ILE A 199 0.60 2.05 -35.33
C ILE A 199 1.31 1.16 -36.37
N VAL A 200 1.87 0.02 -35.96
CA VAL A 200 2.72 -0.83 -36.82
C VAL A 200 2.04 -1.26 -38.12
N LYS A 201 0.73 -1.50 -38.08
CA LYS A 201 -0.05 -1.88 -39.27
C LYS A 201 -0.13 -0.74 -40.28
N ASP A 202 -0.37 0.48 -39.81
CA ASP A 202 -0.47 1.66 -40.66
C ASP A 202 0.90 1.99 -41.30
N ILE A 203 1.98 1.84 -40.54
CA ILE A 203 3.35 2.03 -41.04
C ILE A 203 3.69 1.01 -42.15
N ILE A 204 3.35 -0.28 -41.96
CA ILE A 204 3.56 -1.31 -42.98
C ILE A 204 2.72 -1.03 -44.22
N GLN A 205 1.45 -0.67 -44.04
CA GLN A 205 0.56 -0.33 -45.14
C GLN A 205 1.14 0.84 -45.95
N LYS A 206 1.69 1.86 -45.28
CA LYS A 206 2.32 2.97 -45.98
C LYS A 206 3.53 2.54 -46.81
N ALA A 207 4.34 1.64 -46.27
CA ALA A 207 5.48 1.09 -46.98
C ALA A 207 5.05 0.37 -48.28
N GLN A 208 3.98 -0.43 -48.19
CA GLN A 208 3.42 -1.14 -49.35
C GLN A 208 2.92 -0.16 -50.42
N GLU A 209 2.13 0.84 -50.04
CA GLU A 209 1.64 1.87 -50.97
C GLU A 209 2.81 2.56 -51.70
N LYS A 210 3.89 2.90 -50.98
CA LYS A 210 5.04 3.56 -51.59
C LYS A 210 5.82 2.63 -52.52
N ALA A 211 5.97 1.36 -52.14
CA ALA A 211 6.61 0.33 -52.95
C ALA A 211 5.81 0.04 -54.25
N GLU A 212 4.47 0.07 -54.18
CA GLU A 212 3.58 -0.04 -55.34
C GLU A 212 3.68 1.19 -56.26
N GLU A 213 3.76 2.40 -55.70
CA GLU A 213 3.93 3.66 -56.46
C GLU A 213 5.19 3.61 -57.33
N ILE A 214 6.30 3.12 -56.78
CA ILE A 214 7.57 2.94 -57.49
C ILE A 214 7.64 1.63 -58.29
N ARG A 215 6.56 0.83 -58.28
CA ARG A 215 6.43 -0.45 -58.98
C ARG A 215 7.53 -1.46 -58.64
N LYS A 216 7.92 -1.50 -57.37
CA LYS A 216 8.99 -2.37 -56.88
C LYS A 216 8.50 -3.18 -55.68
N PRO A 217 8.22 -4.48 -55.82
CA PRO A 217 7.80 -5.30 -54.68
C PRO A 217 8.96 -5.52 -53.71
N MET A 218 8.70 -5.33 -52.41
CA MET A 218 9.72 -5.32 -51.35
C MET A 218 9.33 -6.18 -50.13
N CYS A 219 10.32 -6.46 -49.29
CA CYS A 219 10.17 -6.97 -47.94
C CYS A 219 10.27 -5.81 -46.94
N ILE A 220 9.34 -5.75 -46.00
CA ILE A 220 9.23 -4.69 -44.99
C ILE A 220 9.23 -5.36 -43.61
N ALA A 221 10.11 -4.93 -42.72
CA ALA A 221 10.24 -5.45 -41.37
C ALA A 221 10.14 -4.31 -40.36
N VAL A 222 9.40 -4.52 -39.27
CA VAL A 222 9.36 -3.63 -38.11
C VAL A 222 9.76 -4.39 -36.86
N VAL A 223 10.69 -3.84 -36.10
CA VAL A 223 11.20 -4.39 -34.84
C VAL A 223 10.90 -3.46 -33.67
N ASP A 224 10.84 -4.02 -32.46
CA ASP A 224 10.74 -3.27 -31.20
C ASP A 224 12.06 -2.54 -30.87
N GLU A 225 12.07 -1.77 -29.78
CA GLU A 225 13.25 -1.02 -29.30
C GLU A 225 14.43 -1.93 -28.85
N TYR A 226 14.22 -3.23 -28.79
CA TYR A 226 15.22 -4.25 -28.46
C TYR A 226 15.70 -5.04 -29.70
N GLY A 227 15.13 -4.78 -30.88
CA GLY A 227 15.48 -5.43 -32.13
C GLY A 227 14.75 -6.75 -32.38
N TYR A 228 13.68 -7.06 -31.65
CA TYR A 228 12.83 -8.21 -31.94
C TYR A 228 11.76 -7.88 -32.96
N LEU A 229 11.53 -8.80 -33.90
CA LEU A 229 10.56 -8.62 -34.97
C LEU A 229 9.13 -8.52 -34.40
N ILE A 230 8.46 -7.41 -34.67
CA ILE A 230 7.04 -7.20 -34.32
C ILE A 230 6.16 -7.58 -35.52
N ALA A 231 6.53 -7.13 -36.71
CA ALA A 231 5.74 -7.32 -37.91
C ALA A 231 6.63 -7.41 -39.15
N PHE A 232 6.18 -8.19 -40.11
CA PHE A 232 6.88 -8.41 -41.37
C PHE A 232 5.88 -8.61 -42.49
N GLU A 233 6.17 -8.00 -43.64
CA GLU A 233 5.36 -8.08 -44.83
C GLU A 233 6.25 -8.33 -46.04
N ARG A 234 5.86 -9.29 -46.88
CA ARG A 234 6.54 -9.59 -48.14
C ARG A 234 5.54 -9.45 -49.28
N MET A 235 5.75 -8.42 -50.10
CA MET A 235 4.94 -8.20 -51.29
C MET A 235 5.12 -9.35 -52.30
N GLU A 236 4.06 -9.63 -53.07
CA GLU A 236 4.13 -10.59 -54.17
C GLU A 236 5.18 -10.13 -55.19
N GLY A 237 6.05 -11.06 -55.62
CA GLY A 237 7.16 -10.76 -56.53
C GLY A 237 8.41 -10.16 -55.88
N ALA A 238 8.42 -9.93 -54.56
CA ALA A 238 9.62 -9.47 -53.86
C ALA A 238 10.72 -10.54 -53.85
N LEU A 239 11.99 -10.10 -53.94
CA LEU A 239 13.17 -10.98 -53.94
C LEU A 239 13.26 -11.74 -52.61
N LEU A 240 13.36 -13.08 -52.66
CA LEU A 240 13.45 -13.91 -51.45
C LEU A 240 14.67 -13.60 -50.58
N GLY A 241 15.79 -13.22 -51.20
CA GLY A 241 17.00 -12.77 -50.48
C GLY A 241 16.81 -11.47 -49.69
N SER A 242 15.72 -10.72 -49.93
CA SER A 242 15.41 -9.49 -49.20
C SER A 242 14.73 -9.72 -47.85
N ILE A 243 14.28 -10.95 -47.56
CA ILE A 243 13.58 -11.26 -46.30
C ILE A 243 14.49 -11.00 -45.10
N GLU A 244 15.65 -11.66 -45.06
CA GLU A 244 16.61 -11.49 -43.96
C GLU A 244 17.25 -10.09 -43.97
N LEU A 245 17.47 -9.51 -45.15
CA LEU A 245 18.02 -8.17 -45.26
C LEU A 245 17.09 -7.11 -44.66
N ALA A 246 15.80 -7.15 -44.94
CA ALA A 246 14.84 -6.22 -44.34
C ALA A 246 14.84 -6.33 -42.79
N ILE A 247 14.80 -7.55 -42.26
CA ILE A 247 14.85 -7.80 -40.82
C ILE A 247 16.16 -7.28 -40.22
N ASN A 248 17.31 -7.60 -40.83
CA ASN A 248 18.60 -7.21 -40.30
C ASN A 248 18.88 -5.70 -40.45
N LYS A 249 18.33 -5.02 -41.46
CA LYS A 249 18.35 -3.55 -41.57
C LYS A 249 17.59 -2.91 -40.41
N ALA A 250 16.38 -3.39 -40.12
CA ALA A 250 15.57 -2.90 -39.00
C ALA A 250 16.29 -3.09 -37.65
N LYS A 251 16.87 -4.28 -37.44
CA LYS A 251 17.67 -4.62 -36.26
C LYS A 251 18.91 -3.75 -36.12
N THR A 252 19.65 -3.57 -37.22
CA THR A 252 20.86 -2.74 -37.24
C THR A 252 20.51 -1.32 -36.82
N ALA A 253 19.40 -0.78 -37.33
CA ALA A 253 18.95 0.56 -37.00
C ALA A 253 18.64 0.76 -35.51
N VAL A 254 18.05 -0.26 -34.85
CA VAL A 254 17.76 -0.23 -33.41
C VAL A 254 19.03 -0.41 -32.57
N LEU A 255 19.83 -1.43 -32.88
CA LEU A 255 20.99 -1.82 -32.08
C LEU A 255 22.10 -0.76 -32.12
N LEU A 256 22.30 -0.11 -33.26
CA LEU A 256 23.26 0.97 -33.43
C LEU A 256 22.63 2.37 -33.28
N LYS A 257 21.30 2.44 -33.13
CA LYS A 257 20.54 3.68 -32.92
C LYS A 257 20.71 4.72 -34.04
N MET A 258 21.04 4.27 -35.24
CA MET A 258 21.38 5.10 -36.41
C MET A 258 20.82 4.49 -37.70
N GLU A 259 20.76 5.25 -38.78
CA GLU A 259 20.32 4.71 -40.07
C GLU A 259 21.38 3.79 -40.70
N THR A 260 20.96 2.76 -41.42
CA THR A 260 21.91 1.88 -42.12
C THR A 260 22.60 2.56 -43.31
N SER A 261 22.01 3.65 -43.81
CA SER A 261 22.61 4.58 -44.79
C SER A 261 23.75 5.38 -44.16
N GLU A 262 23.59 5.86 -42.92
CA GLU A 262 24.66 6.54 -42.18
C GLU A 262 25.79 5.57 -41.81
N LEU A 263 25.42 4.34 -41.39
CA LEU A 263 26.40 3.29 -41.11
C LEU A 263 27.24 2.92 -42.35
N HIS A 264 26.67 3.06 -43.55
CA HIS A 264 27.39 2.79 -44.80
C HIS A 264 28.68 3.61 -44.91
N GLU A 265 28.63 4.89 -44.57
CA GLU A 265 29.78 5.80 -44.62
C GLU A 265 30.86 5.39 -43.61
N LEU A 266 30.44 5.01 -42.41
CA LEU A 266 31.34 4.56 -41.34
C LEU A 266 31.97 3.19 -41.61
N ALA A 267 31.28 2.33 -42.37
CA ALA A 267 31.71 0.98 -42.68
C ALA A 267 32.56 0.88 -43.95
N GLN A 268 32.89 2.00 -44.61
CA GLN A 268 33.80 2.01 -45.77
C GLN A 268 35.22 1.57 -45.39
N PRO A 269 36.07 1.12 -46.34
CA PRO A 269 37.46 0.72 -46.08
C PRO A 269 38.33 1.74 -45.33
N SER A 270 37.98 3.03 -45.41
CA SER A 270 38.64 4.13 -44.71
C SER A 270 37.89 4.62 -43.46
N GLY A 271 36.71 4.06 -43.19
CA GLY A 271 35.83 4.44 -42.08
C GLY A 271 36.16 3.69 -40.79
N GLU A 272 35.74 4.28 -39.66
CA GLU A 272 36.06 3.79 -38.31
C GLU A 272 35.43 2.42 -37.98
N LEU A 273 34.34 2.06 -38.65
CA LEU A 273 33.59 0.81 -38.43
C LEU A 273 33.77 -0.19 -39.57
N TYR A 274 34.88 -0.10 -40.32
CA TYR A 274 35.18 -1.06 -41.39
C TYR A 274 35.14 -2.51 -40.88
N GLY A 275 34.37 -3.36 -41.55
CA GLY A 275 34.21 -4.78 -41.20
C GLY A 275 33.17 -5.08 -40.12
N ILE A 276 32.41 -4.09 -39.64
CA ILE A 276 31.36 -4.28 -38.62
C ILE A 276 30.32 -5.34 -38.98
N ASN A 277 30.04 -5.52 -40.27
CA ASN A 277 29.13 -6.55 -40.81
C ASN A 277 29.62 -8.00 -40.53
N ASN A 278 30.91 -8.18 -40.24
CA ASN A 278 31.53 -9.46 -39.89
C ASN A 278 32.06 -9.52 -38.45
N ALA A 279 31.92 -8.43 -37.68
CA ALA A 279 32.50 -8.30 -36.34
C ALA A 279 31.73 -9.06 -35.25
N SER A 280 30.51 -9.53 -35.53
CA SER A 280 29.70 -10.30 -34.60
C SER A 280 28.69 -11.20 -35.33
N SER A 281 28.05 -12.10 -34.58
CA SER A 281 26.94 -12.93 -35.09
C SER A 281 25.64 -12.15 -35.33
N LEU A 282 25.63 -10.83 -35.09
CA LEU A 282 24.44 -9.97 -35.19
C LEU A 282 24.12 -9.55 -36.65
N ASN A 283 24.98 -9.87 -37.61
CA ASN A 283 24.76 -9.64 -39.06
C ASN A 283 24.33 -8.19 -39.40
N PHE A 284 25.13 -7.21 -38.96
CA PHE A 284 24.84 -5.80 -39.24
C PHE A 284 24.82 -5.51 -40.75
N VAL A 285 23.79 -4.81 -41.21
CA VAL A 285 23.64 -4.40 -42.61
C VAL A 285 24.12 -2.97 -42.77
N THR A 286 25.15 -2.78 -43.59
CA THR A 286 25.88 -1.51 -43.77
C THR A 286 25.47 -0.77 -45.04
N PHE A 287 24.22 -0.94 -45.49
CA PHE A 287 23.65 -0.21 -46.62
C PHE A 287 22.19 0.16 -46.36
N GLY A 288 21.73 1.24 -47.00
CA GLY A 288 20.50 1.95 -46.67
C GLY A 288 19.21 1.14 -46.74
N GLY A 289 18.19 1.63 -46.03
CA GLY A 289 16.85 1.03 -45.93
C GLY A 289 16.43 0.66 -44.50
N GLY A 290 17.32 0.78 -43.51
CA GLY A 290 17.01 0.64 -42.09
C GLY A 290 16.99 1.99 -41.38
N ILE A 291 15.91 2.32 -40.66
CA ILE A 291 15.74 3.60 -39.95
C ILE A 291 15.23 3.36 -38.51
N PRO A 292 15.84 3.98 -37.49
CA PRO A 292 15.34 3.93 -36.11
C PRO A 292 14.07 4.76 -35.98
N LEU A 293 13.02 4.18 -35.41
CA LEU A 293 11.75 4.85 -35.15
C LEU A 293 11.79 5.52 -33.77
N ARG A 294 11.59 6.84 -33.72
CA ARG A 294 11.66 7.64 -32.50
C ARG A 294 10.40 8.47 -32.28
N TRP A 295 9.98 8.58 -31.03
CA TRP A 295 8.89 9.46 -30.60
C TRP A 295 9.20 10.07 -29.24
N GLY A 296 8.97 11.38 -29.07
CA GLY A 296 9.26 12.09 -27.81
C GLY A 296 10.73 11.98 -27.35
N GLY A 297 11.68 11.87 -28.28
CA GLY A 297 13.11 11.66 -27.98
C GLY A 297 13.49 10.22 -27.59
N ARG A 298 12.53 9.30 -27.46
CA ARG A 298 12.76 7.88 -27.14
C ARG A 298 12.80 7.05 -28.42
N LEU A 299 13.64 6.01 -28.44
CA LEU A 299 13.59 4.96 -29.47
C LEU A 299 12.42 4.04 -29.16
N ILE A 300 11.51 3.87 -30.12
CA ILE A 300 10.32 3.01 -29.98
C ILE A 300 10.37 1.78 -30.88
N GLY A 301 11.37 1.68 -31.76
CA GLY A 301 11.64 0.51 -32.61
C GLY A 301 12.46 0.86 -33.83
N GLY A 302 12.37 0.04 -34.87
CA GLY A 302 13.06 0.27 -36.15
C GLY A 302 12.32 -0.33 -37.32
N ILE A 303 12.46 0.27 -38.49
CA ILE A 303 11.94 -0.26 -39.76
C ILE A 303 13.11 -0.64 -40.67
N GLY A 304 12.93 -1.69 -41.46
CA GLY A 304 13.87 -2.13 -42.48
C GLY A 304 13.15 -2.51 -43.75
N VAL A 305 13.60 -1.97 -44.88
CA VAL A 305 13.04 -2.23 -46.20
C VAL A 305 14.13 -2.78 -47.13
N SER A 306 13.78 -3.80 -47.91
CA SER A 306 14.69 -4.40 -48.89
C SER A 306 13.93 -4.95 -50.09
N GLY A 307 14.45 -4.71 -51.29
CA GLY A 307 13.95 -5.29 -52.53
C GLY A 307 14.21 -4.44 -53.77
N GLY A 308 14.56 -3.16 -53.57
CA GLY A 308 14.98 -2.23 -54.62
C GLY A 308 16.48 -1.95 -54.63
N SER A 309 16.83 -0.85 -55.29
CA SER A 309 18.09 -0.12 -55.07
C SER A 309 18.13 0.47 -53.66
N VAL A 310 19.33 0.88 -53.22
CA VAL A 310 19.51 1.47 -51.89
C VAL A 310 18.66 2.74 -51.74
N GLU A 311 18.59 3.56 -52.79
CA GLU A 311 17.79 4.78 -52.84
C GLU A 311 16.29 4.50 -52.73
N GLU A 312 15.81 3.45 -53.41
CA GLU A 312 14.41 3.02 -53.35
C GLU A 312 14.06 2.47 -51.96
N ASP A 313 14.93 1.64 -51.36
CA ASP A 313 14.75 1.10 -50.02
C ASP A 313 14.68 2.23 -48.97
N ILE A 314 15.57 3.23 -49.07
CA ILE A 314 15.53 4.43 -48.20
C ILE A 314 14.22 5.19 -48.42
N ALA A 315 13.82 5.45 -49.67
CA ALA A 315 12.62 6.23 -49.97
C ALA A 315 11.35 5.61 -49.37
N VAL A 316 11.22 4.28 -49.44
CA VAL A 316 10.10 3.56 -48.83
C VAL A 316 10.18 3.64 -47.30
N ALA A 317 11.34 3.36 -46.70
CA ALA A 317 11.53 3.43 -45.26
C ALA A 317 11.24 4.84 -44.70
N THR A 318 11.70 5.91 -45.37
CA THR A 318 11.44 7.30 -44.96
C THR A 318 9.96 7.66 -45.04
N SER A 319 9.21 7.13 -46.01
CA SER A 319 7.76 7.36 -46.11
C SER A 319 7.00 6.85 -44.87
N CYS A 320 7.49 5.76 -44.29
CA CYS A 320 6.94 5.13 -43.10
C CYS A 320 7.16 5.96 -41.85
N VAL A 321 8.34 6.57 -41.72
CA VAL A 321 8.66 7.49 -40.61
C VAL A 321 7.74 8.71 -40.64
N LYS A 322 7.50 9.28 -41.82
CA LYS A 322 6.57 10.42 -41.98
C LYS A 322 5.14 10.07 -41.57
N GLU A 323 4.67 8.89 -41.95
CA GLU A 323 3.33 8.42 -41.56
C GLU A 323 3.25 8.16 -40.06
N MET A 324 4.28 7.55 -39.47
CA MET A 324 4.38 7.36 -38.02
C MET A 324 4.27 8.70 -37.28
N GLU A 325 5.05 9.71 -37.68
CA GLU A 325 5.01 11.04 -37.08
C GLU A 325 3.61 11.66 -37.19
N HIS A 326 2.98 11.58 -38.36
CA HIS A 326 1.63 12.09 -38.59
C HIS A 326 0.58 11.41 -37.68
N ILE A 327 0.58 10.08 -37.58
CA ILE A 327 -0.36 9.33 -36.72
C ILE A 327 -0.15 9.68 -35.25
N LEU A 328 1.11 9.76 -34.82
CA LEU A 328 1.43 10.03 -33.42
C LEU A 328 1.15 11.46 -33.00
N GLU A 329 1.29 12.43 -33.92
CA GLU A 329 0.81 13.78 -33.69
C GLU A 329 -0.70 13.84 -33.47
N ILE A 330 -1.50 13.07 -34.23
CA ILE A 330 -2.96 13.02 -34.05
C ILE A 330 -3.36 12.35 -32.72
N LEU A 331 -2.62 11.32 -32.30
CA LEU A 331 -2.96 10.55 -31.10
C LEU A 331 -2.53 11.22 -29.79
N TYR A 332 -1.49 12.06 -29.81
CA TYR A 332 -0.83 12.56 -28.60
C TYR A 332 -0.55 14.08 -28.55
N LYS A 333 -0.96 14.88 -29.55
CA LYS A 333 -1.12 16.35 -29.39
C LYS A 333 -2.54 16.70 -28.92
#